data_AF-A0A5C2SM42-F1
#
_entry.id   AF-A0A5C2SM42-F1
#
_cell.length_a   1.000
_cell.length_b   1.000
_cell.length_c   1.000
_cell.angle_alpha   90.00
_cell.angle_beta   90.00
_cell.angle_gamma   90.00
#
_symmetry.space_group_name_H-M   'P 1'
#
loop_
_entity.id
_entity.type
_entity.pdbx_description
1 polymer ?
#
loop_
_entity_poly.entity_id
_entity_poly.type
_entity_poly.pdbx_seq_one_letter_code
_entity_poly.pdbx_strand_id
1 'polypeptide(L)'
;MLLPLLRRMFTNLPPPRLLPVDISSPVHSPQLEDNVWSTNGTSGNTHAPATLRLVTWNVDFMARDSRGRVSCILDHLQKTVLTASADVSAASSSCILLQELDADSFDELLTHTWVREHYTVMPPNRESWGSYYGVATLVSRNIRANNAHMAQFTNSIMGRTALFVDVEMTLPDSEETRVVRIANTHLESLPMGESNRPVQLQIIADKLREEGVTGGGLVGGDMNMIGPADQDIHVRAGLQDACDDPCAFTWGFQPPTEFPAGRLDRVFYVGDQLEVAPVEVIGKGLKVEGGGWASDHYGLMTTITLRSHPA
;
A
#
# COMPACT_ATOMS: atom_id res chain seq x y z
N MET A 1 17.87 -19.96 -5.06
CA MET A 1 19.29 -20.01 -4.61
C MET A 1 19.63 -18.92 -3.59
N LEU A 2 18.65 -18.39 -2.83
CA LEU A 2 18.84 -17.30 -1.85
C LEU A 2 18.82 -17.75 -0.38
N LEU A 3 18.28 -18.92 -0.04
CA LEU A 3 18.28 -19.42 1.35
C LEU A 3 19.68 -19.59 1.98
N PRO A 4 20.76 -19.97 1.26
CA PRO A 4 22.07 -20.14 1.89
C PRO A 4 22.77 -18.82 2.25
N LEU A 5 22.36 -17.69 1.67
CA LEU A 5 23.01 -16.38 1.90
C LEU A 5 22.62 -15.77 3.26
N LEU A 6 21.42 -16.08 3.77
CA LEU A 6 20.89 -15.58 5.04
C LEU A 6 21.71 -16.06 6.26
N ARG A 7 22.42 -17.19 6.14
CA ARG A 7 23.11 -17.85 7.25
C ARG A 7 24.40 -17.15 7.72
N ARG A 8 24.93 -16.18 6.97
CA ARG A 8 26.21 -15.51 7.28
C ARG A 8 26.11 -14.07 7.79
N MET A 9 24.92 -13.46 7.83
CA MET A 9 24.79 -12.01 8.12
C MET A 9 24.38 -11.67 9.56
N PHE A 10 24.12 -12.65 10.43
CA PHE A 10 23.61 -12.42 11.79
C PHE A 10 24.64 -12.54 12.92
N THR A 11 25.94 -12.64 12.62
CA THR A 11 26.97 -12.66 13.67
C THR A 11 28.06 -11.63 13.43
N ASN A 12 28.04 -10.59 14.26
CA ASN A 12 29.08 -9.57 14.47
C ASN A 12 29.14 -8.39 13.49
N LEU A 13 28.17 -7.46 13.58
CA LEU A 13 28.42 -6.08 13.17
C LEU A 13 28.48 -5.18 14.43
N PRO A 14 29.50 -4.31 14.55
CA PRO A 14 29.58 -3.35 15.64
C PRO A 14 28.46 -2.30 15.54
N PRO A 15 28.04 -1.68 16.65
CA PRO A 15 26.98 -0.69 16.63
C PRO A 15 27.36 0.49 15.71
N PRO A 16 26.43 0.97 14.85
CA PRO A 16 26.71 2.10 13.98
C PRO A 16 26.86 3.38 14.80
N ARG A 17 27.85 4.19 14.43
CA ARG A 17 28.03 5.54 14.99
C ARG A 17 26.90 6.44 14.49
N LEU A 18 26.12 6.97 15.43
CA LEU A 18 25.18 8.07 15.18
C LEU A 18 25.99 9.29 14.73
N LEU A 19 25.83 9.68 13.46
CA LEU A 19 26.24 11.00 12.99
C LEU A 19 25.00 11.92 13.06
N PRO A 20 25.10 13.12 13.66
CA PRO A 20 24.00 14.07 13.64
C PRO A 20 23.80 14.56 12.20
N VAL A 21 22.61 14.34 11.64
CA VAL A 21 22.20 14.90 10.36
C VAL A 21 21.73 16.33 10.61
N ASP A 22 22.47 17.29 10.07
CA ASP A 22 22.16 18.71 10.10
C ASP A 22 21.00 18.98 9.12
N ILE A 23 19.84 19.36 9.64
CA ILE A 23 18.64 19.66 8.84
C ILE A 23 18.74 21.14 8.42
N SER A 24 19.31 21.40 7.26
CA SER A 24 19.09 22.68 6.59
C SER A 24 19.00 22.51 5.06
N SER A 25 17.85 22.98 4.53
CA SER A 25 17.48 23.14 3.11
C SER A 25 16.75 21.95 2.46
N PRO A 26 15.70 22.20 1.64
CA PRO A 26 14.95 21.16 0.96
C PRO A 26 15.87 20.48 -0.05
N VAL A 27 16.18 19.21 0.19
CA VAL A 27 16.88 18.39 -0.79
C VAL A 27 15.90 18.15 -1.93
N HIS A 28 16.04 18.92 -3.01
CA HIS A 28 15.53 18.50 -4.31
C HIS A 28 16.15 17.12 -4.58
N SER A 29 15.38 16.04 -4.38
CA SER A 29 15.88 14.67 -4.46
C SER A 29 15.78 14.16 -5.90
N PRO A 30 16.89 13.96 -6.65
CA PRO A 30 16.87 13.36 -7.98
C PRO A 30 16.83 11.82 -7.88
N GLN A 31 15.86 11.28 -7.14
CA GLN A 31 15.83 9.85 -6.75
C GLN A 31 14.58 9.09 -7.22
N LEU A 32 13.79 9.73 -8.09
CA LEU A 32 12.71 9.10 -8.85
C LEU A 32 13.07 9.15 -10.33
N GLU A 33 12.87 8.04 -11.04
CA GLU A 33 12.61 8.15 -12.47
C GLU A 33 11.16 8.62 -12.62
N ASP A 34 10.99 9.87 -13.09
CA ASP A 34 9.68 10.50 -13.18
C ASP A 34 8.73 9.68 -14.06
N ASN A 35 7.59 9.29 -13.46
CA ASN A 35 6.38 8.81 -14.13
C ASN A 35 6.63 7.78 -15.24
N VAL A 36 7.28 6.66 -14.92
CA VAL A 36 7.50 5.52 -15.85
C VAL A 36 6.19 5.07 -16.51
N TRP A 37 5.07 5.27 -15.81
CA TRP A 37 3.74 5.18 -16.39
C TRP A 37 2.81 6.21 -15.74
N SER A 38 1.91 6.78 -16.54
CA SER A 38 0.84 7.66 -16.06
C SER A 38 -0.43 7.55 -16.91
N THR A 39 -1.57 7.94 -16.35
CA THR A 39 -2.83 8.10 -17.07
C THR A 39 -3.13 9.56 -17.37
N ASN A 40 -3.43 9.88 -18.62
CA ASN A 40 -3.99 11.19 -18.99
C ASN A 40 -5.51 11.07 -19.10
N GLY A 41 -6.26 11.61 -18.12
CA GLY A 41 -7.71 11.80 -18.27
C GLY A 41 -8.53 11.52 -17.02
N THR A 42 -9.71 12.14 -17.01
CA THR A 42 -10.79 11.90 -16.05
C THR A 42 -11.55 10.63 -16.44
N SER A 43 -11.74 9.70 -15.50
CA SER A 43 -12.69 8.60 -15.68
C SER A 43 -14.06 9.17 -16.07
N GLY A 44 -14.83 8.51 -16.94
CA GLY A 44 -16.24 8.86 -17.23
C GLY A 44 -17.19 8.66 -16.03
N ASN A 45 -16.66 8.48 -14.81
CA ASN A 45 -17.38 8.27 -13.58
C ASN A 45 -17.77 9.60 -12.95
N THR A 46 -18.95 9.67 -12.34
CA THR A 46 -19.54 10.94 -11.88
C THR A 46 -19.54 11.11 -10.37
N HIS A 47 -19.25 10.06 -9.58
CA HIS A 47 -19.44 10.09 -8.13
C HIS A 47 -18.12 10.35 -7.39
N ALA A 48 -18.11 11.33 -6.48
CA ALA A 48 -17.05 11.47 -5.48
C ALA A 48 -17.60 10.92 -4.15
N PRO A 49 -17.02 9.84 -3.59
CA PRO A 49 -17.54 9.25 -2.37
C PRO A 49 -17.25 10.16 -1.16
N ALA A 50 -18.20 10.21 -0.22
CA ALA A 50 -17.95 10.78 1.11
C ALA A 50 -17.10 9.84 2.00
N THR A 51 -17.10 8.55 1.68
CA THR A 51 -16.39 7.51 2.43
C THR A 51 -15.76 6.51 1.47
N LEU A 52 -14.48 6.18 1.70
CA LEU A 52 -13.74 5.22 0.89
C LEU A 52 -13.18 4.10 1.78
N ARG A 53 -13.44 2.84 1.42
CA ARG A 53 -12.77 1.70 2.05
C ARG A 53 -11.40 1.49 1.41
N LEU A 54 -10.35 1.43 2.23
CA LEU A 54 -9.00 1.10 1.77
C LEU A 54 -8.65 -0.31 2.25
N VAL A 55 -8.09 -1.11 1.35
CA VAL A 55 -7.48 -2.40 1.67
C VAL A 55 -6.03 -2.39 1.21
N THR A 56 -5.11 -2.93 1.99
CA THR A 56 -3.75 -3.23 1.53
C THR A 56 -3.34 -4.65 1.88
N TRP A 57 -2.66 -5.34 0.95
CA TRP A 57 -2.25 -6.73 1.16
C TRP A 57 -1.06 -7.13 0.26
N ASN A 58 0.04 -7.57 0.89
CA ASN A 58 1.09 -8.32 0.20
C ASN A 58 0.58 -9.74 -0.12
N VAL A 59 0.58 -10.13 -1.40
CA VAL A 59 0.00 -11.42 -1.84
C VAL A 59 1.03 -12.54 -2.00
N ASP A 60 2.28 -12.31 -1.59
CA ASP A 60 3.38 -13.28 -1.58
C ASP A 60 3.59 -13.93 -2.96
N PHE A 61 4.32 -13.32 -3.89
CA PHE A 61 4.55 -13.98 -5.19
C PHE A 61 5.48 -15.19 -5.08
N MET A 62 6.18 -15.35 -3.96
CA MET A 62 7.25 -16.34 -3.79
C MET A 62 6.70 -17.75 -3.54
N ALA A 63 5.53 -17.87 -2.91
CA ALA A 63 4.89 -19.16 -2.73
C ALA A 63 4.28 -19.72 -4.02
N ARG A 64 4.01 -21.03 -4.02
CA ARG A 64 3.44 -21.73 -5.19
C ARG A 64 2.01 -21.27 -5.47
N ASP A 65 1.59 -21.43 -6.72
CA ASP A 65 0.22 -21.14 -7.16
C ASP A 65 -0.22 -19.70 -6.83
N SER A 66 0.60 -18.72 -7.23
CA SER A 66 0.30 -17.29 -7.04
C SER A 66 -1.05 -16.90 -7.66
N ARG A 67 -1.40 -17.47 -8.82
CA ARG A 67 -2.72 -17.37 -9.45
C ARG A 67 -3.86 -17.80 -8.52
N GLY A 68 -3.88 -19.06 -8.07
CA GLY A 68 -4.96 -19.58 -7.22
C GLY A 68 -5.08 -18.83 -5.90
N ARG A 69 -3.95 -18.41 -5.34
CA ARG A 69 -3.89 -17.61 -4.11
C ARG A 69 -4.48 -16.21 -4.26
N VAL A 70 -4.13 -15.48 -5.32
CA VAL A 70 -4.75 -14.17 -5.59
C VAL A 70 -6.24 -14.29 -5.89
N SER A 71 -6.65 -15.33 -6.63
CA SER A 71 -8.07 -15.62 -6.85
C SER A 71 -8.82 -15.79 -5.51
N CYS A 72 -8.25 -16.58 -4.59
CA CYS A 72 -8.79 -16.77 -3.24
C CYS A 72 -8.85 -15.47 -2.40
N ILE A 73 -7.82 -14.63 -2.47
CA ILE A 73 -7.81 -13.33 -1.80
C ILE A 73 -8.92 -12.44 -2.34
N LEU A 74 -9.06 -12.31 -3.66
CA LEU A 74 -10.08 -11.50 -4.30
C LEU A 74 -11.50 -11.98 -3.93
N ASP A 75 -11.72 -13.29 -3.93
CA ASP A 75 -12.96 -13.92 -3.49
C ASP A 75 -13.28 -13.61 -2.01
N HIS A 76 -12.28 -13.65 -1.13
CA HIS A 76 -12.45 -13.32 0.28
C HIS A 76 -12.80 -11.83 0.47
N LEU A 77 -12.12 -10.95 -0.26
CA LEU A 77 -12.39 -9.51 -0.25
C LEU A 77 -13.82 -9.21 -0.69
N GLN A 78 -14.26 -9.82 -1.80
CA GLN A 78 -15.61 -9.67 -2.32
C GLN A 78 -16.66 -10.19 -1.33
N LYS A 79 -16.50 -11.41 -0.83
CA LYS A 79 -17.58 -12.14 -0.15
C LYS A 79 -17.65 -11.84 1.35
N THR A 80 -16.55 -11.42 1.95
CA THR A 80 -16.42 -11.28 3.41
C THR A 80 -16.05 -9.87 3.83
N VAL A 81 -14.99 -9.29 3.25
CA VAL A 81 -14.43 -8.05 3.78
C VAL A 81 -15.25 -6.84 3.36
N LEU A 82 -15.55 -6.70 2.07
CA LEU A 82 -16.21 -5.52 1.54
C LEU A 82 -17.74 -5.59 1.62
N THR A 83 -18.30 -6.77 1.90
CA THR A 83 -19.75 -6.99 2.13
C THR A 83 -20.14 -6.98 3.61
N ALA A 84 -19.19 -7.11 4.56
CA ALA A 84 -19.49 -7.14 5.99
C ALA A 84 -19.96 -5.78 6.58
N SER A 85 -19.92 -4.70 5.81
CA SER A 85 -20.35 -3.37 6.28
C SER A 85 -21.87 -3.24 6.31
N ALA A 86 -22.43 -2.93 7.49
CA ALA A 86 -23.84 -2.54 7.66
C ALA A 86 -24.20 -1.22 6.95
N ASP A 87 -23.19 -0.43 6.59
CA ASP A 87 -23.36 0.82 5.85
C ASP A 87 -23.20 0.56 4.35
N VAL A 88 -24.34 0.39 3.68
CA VAL A 88 -24.45 0.07 2.24
C VAL A 88 -23.83 1.17 1.37
N SER A 89 -23.76 2.40 1.88
CA SER A 89 -23.17 3.55 1.18
C SER A 89 -21.63 3.45 1.09
N ALA A 90 -20.97 3.16 2.22
CA ALA A 90 -19.52 2.98 2.32
C ALA A 90 -19.01 1.68 1.67
N ALA A 91 -19.84 0.62 1.64
CA ALA A 91 -19.49 -0.66 1.02
C ALA A 91 -19.28 -0.57 -0.51
N SER A 92 -19.81 0.48 -1.15
CA SER A 92 -19.82 0.59 -2.61
C SER A 92 -18.55 1.17 -3.23
N SER A 93 -17.71 1.85 -2.44
CA SER A 93 -16.55 2.60 -2.92
C SER A 93 -15.30 2.14 -2.19
N SER A 94 -14.36 1.56 -2.93
CA SER A 94 -13.13 1.03 -2.34
C SER A 94 -11.90 1.20 -3.23
N CYS A 95 -10.74 1.18 -2.58
CA CYS A 95 -9.42 1.17 -3.18
C CYS A 95 -8.61 0.02 -2.55
N ILE A 96 -8.09 -0.89 -3.37
CA ILE A 96 -7.36 -2.08 -2.93
C ILE A 96 -5.93 -1.97 -3.44
N LEU A 97 -4.97 -2.03 -2.52
CA LEU A 97 -3.54 -1.91 -2.76
C LEU A 97 -2.91 -3.29 -2.62
N LEU A 98 -2.46 -3.88 -3.72
CA LEU A 98 -1.79 -5.18 -3.71
C LEU A 98 -0.30 -5.02 -4.00
N GLN A 99 0.51 -5.73 -3.23
CA GLN A 99 1.95 -5.85 -3.42
C GLN A 99 2.30 -7.29 -3.76
N GLU A 100 3.48 -7.52 -4.34
CA GLU A 100 3.96 -8.87 -4.67
C GLU A 100 3.07 -9.62 -5.67
N LEU A 101 2.67 -8.93 -6.74
CA LEU A 101 2.05 -9.59 -7.89
C LEU A 101 3.14 -10.00 -8.88
N ASP A 102 3.18 -11.26 -9.28
CA ASP A 102 3.96 -11.76 -10.42
C ASP A 102 3.13 -11.78 -11.71
N ALA A 103 3.65 -12.43 -12.75
CA ALA A 103 2.96 -12.60 -14.02
C ALA A 103 1.60 -13.31 -13.90
N ASP A 104 1.58 -14.47 -13.23
CA ASP A 104 0.41 -15.35 -13.21
C ASP A 104 -0.69 -14.78 -12.32
N SER A 105 -0.33 -14.21 -11.18
CA SER A 105 -1.26 -13.55 -10.25
C SER A 105 -1.81 -12.23 -10.79
N PHE A 106 -1.03 -11.47 -11.56
CA PHE A 106 -1.54 -10.27 -12.23
C PHE A 106 -2.50 -10.61 -13.36
N ASP A 107 -2.20 -11.64 -14.16
CA ASP A 107 -3.11 -12.13 -15.20
C ASP A 107 -4.42 -12.64 -14.59
N GLU A 108 -4.37 -13.31 -13.43
CA GLU A 108 -5.56 -13.66 -12.65
C GLU A 108 -6.36 -12.43 -12.24
N LEU A 109 -5.68 -11.43 -11.66
CA LEU A 109 -6.30 -10.19 -11.23
C LEU A 109 -7.06 -9.49 -12.37
N LEU A 110 -6.47 -9.42 -13.57
CA LEU A 110 -7.09 -8.83 -14.75
C LEU A 110 -8.26 -9.65 -15.32
N THR A 111 -8.28 -10.97 -15.08
CA THR A 111 -9.30 -11.87 -15.62
C THR A 111 -10.43 -12.19 -14.63
N HIS A 112 -10.20 -11.95 -13.33
CA HIS A 112 -11.17 -12.18 -12.25
C HIS A 112 -12.46 -11.39 -12.48
N THR A 113 -13.61 -12.08 -12.54
CA THR A 113 -14.89 -11.49 -12.94
C THR A 113 -15.27 -10.28 -12.10
N TRP A 114 -15.19 -10.39 -10.77
CA TRP A 114 -15.50 -9.29 -9.85
C TRP A 114 -14.59 -8.08 -10.06
N VAL A 115 -13.30 -8.29 -10.34
CA VAL A 115 -12.36 -7.18 -10.59
C VAL A 115 -12.73 -6.48 -11.88
N ARG A 116 -12.96 -7.24 -12.96
CA ARG A 116 -13.31 -6.68 -14.27
C ARG A 116 -14.58 -5.83 -14.21
N GLU A 117 -15.60 -6.32 -13.52
CA GLU A 117 -16.90 -5.67 -13.41
C GLU A 117 -16.86 -4.43 -12.52
N HIS A 118 -16.08 -4.44 -11.43
CA HIS A 118 -16.18 -3.42 -10.39
C HIS A 118 -14.97 -2.51 -10.23
N TYR A 119 -13.80 -2.85 -10.77
CA TYR A 119 -12.56 -2.10 -10.53
C TYR A 119 -11.81 -1.73 -11.80
N THR A 120 -11.25 -0.52 -11.79
CA THR A 120 -10.17 -0.13 -12.69
C THR A 120 -8.85 -0.56 -12.06
N VAL A 121 -8.03 -1.31 -12.80
CA VAL A 121 -6.71 -1.79 -12.36
C VAL A 121 -5.63 -0.84 -12.87
N MET A 122 -4.71 -0.46 -11.99
CA MET A 122 -3.58 0.42 -12.27
C MET A 122 -2.30 -0.23 -11.74
N PRO A 123 -1.21 -0.33 -12.53
CA PRO A 123 -1.16 -0.09 -13.98
C PRO A 123 -2.02 -1.13 -14.76
N PRO A 124 -2.35 -0.88 -16.04
CA PRO A 124 -3.14 -1.81 -16.85
C PRO A 124 -2.35 -3.03 -17.31
N ASN A 125 -1.03 -2.96 -17.24
CA ASN A 125 -0.10 -4.02 -17.61
C ASN A 125 1.16 -3.95 -16.71
N ARG A 126 2.06 -4.92 -16.87
CA ARG A 126 3.27 -5.06 -16.05
C ARG A 126 4.48 -4.29 -16.58
N GLU A 127 4.35 -3.55 -17.68
CA GLU A 127 5.50 -2.92 -18.38
C GLU A 127 6.19 -1.83 -17.53
N SER A 128 5.47 -1.26 -16.56
CA SER A 128 5.98 -0.23 -15.66
C SER A 128 6.72 -0.77 -14.43
N TRP A 129 6.65 -2.08 -14.19
CA TRP A 129 7.35 -2.69 -13.05
C TRP A 129 8.86 -2.73 -13.29
N GLY A 130 9.62 -2.37 -12.26
CA GLY A 130 11.09 -2.45 -12.29
C GLY A 130 11.66 -3.86 -12.08
N SER A 131 10.80 -4.89 -12.01
CA SER A 131 11.16 -6.27 -11.70
C SER A 131 10.13 -7.25 -12.31
N TYR A 132 10.34 -8.55 -12.10
CA TYR A 132 9.41 -9.61 -12.53
C TYR A 132 8.13 -9.70 -11.65
N TYR A 133 8.07 -8.91 -10.59
CA TYR A 133 6.93 -8.71 -9.71
C TYR A 133 6.73 -7.21 -9.45
N GLY A 134 5.55 -6.82 -8.96
CA GLY A 134 5.27 -5.42 -8.64
C GLY A 134 4.01 -5.21 -7.83
N VAL A 135 3.43 -4.02 -7.99
CA VAL A 135 2.24 -3.57 -7.26
C VAL A 135 1.10 -3.27 -8.23
N ALA A 136 -0.14 -3.40 -7.73
CA ALA A 136 -1.34 -2.94 -8.43
C ALA A 136 -2.31 -2.27 -7.47
N THR A 137 -2.94 -1.19 -7.92
CA THR A 137 -4.02 -0.49 -7.22
C THR A 137 -5.31 -0.69 -8.00
N LEU A 138 -6.34 -1.19 -7.31
CA LEU A 138 -7.66 -1.41 -7.86
C LEU A 138 -8.60 -0.37 -7.26
N VAL A 139 -9.25 0.42 -8.12
CA VAL A 139 -10.14 1.50 -7.68
C VAL A 139 -11.53 1.23 -8.21
N SER A 140 -12.55 1.33 -7.36
CA SER A 140 -13.93 1.06 -7.77
C SER A 140 -14.33 1.92 -8.99
N ARG A 141 -14.95 1.29 -10.00
CA ARG A 141 -15.35 1.93 -11.26
C ARG A 141 -16.48 2.93 -11.11
N ASN A 142 -17.11 3.06 -9.95
CA ASN A 142 -18.16 4.04 -9.72
C ASN A 142 -17.61 5.38 -9.22
N ILE A 143 -16.34 5.48 -8.79
CA ILE A 143 -15.79 6.71 -8.21
C ILE A 143 -14.87 7.47 -9.15
N ARG A 144 -14.79 8.79 -8.95
CA ARG A 144 -13.88 9.71 -9.64
C ARG A 144 -12.44 9.47 -9.17
N ALA A 145 -11.68 8.74 -9.99
CA ALA A 145 -10.26 8.53 -9.80
C ALA A 145 -9.50 8.93 -11.07
N ASN A 146 -8.38 9.61 -10.90
CA ASN A 146 -7.57 10.15 -11.98
C ASN A 146 -6.09 10.21 -11.58
N ASN A 147 -5.25 10.74 -12.49
CA ASN A 147 -3.83 11.02 -12.26
C ASN A 147 -3.03 9.85 -11.66
N ALA A 148 -3.34 8.62 -12.10
CA ALA A 148 -2.60 7.46 -11.66
C ALA A 148 -1.20 7.48 -12.29
N HIS A 149 -0.17 7.29 -11.48
CA HIS A 149 1.20 7.25 -11.97
C HIS A 149 2.09 6.36 -11.09
N MET A 150 3.05 5.71 -11.72
CA MET A 150 4.04 4.87 -11.04
C MET A 150 5.40 5.54 -11.09
N ALA A 151 6.08 5.55 -9.95
CA ALA A 151 7.43 6.05 -9.83
C ALA A 151 8.36 4.98 -9.26
N GLN A 152 9.54 4.85 -9.86
CA GLN A 152 10.53 3.86 -9.46
C GLN A 152 11.53 4.49 -8.48
N PHE A 153 11.89 3.76 -7.43
CA PHE A 153 12.91 4.20 -6.50
C PHE A 153 14.30 3.90 -7.07
N THR A 154 15.08 4.92 -7.36
CA THR A 154 16.43 4.71 -7.92
C THR A 154 17.40 4.07 -6.92
N ASN A 155 17.11 4.17 -5.62
CA ASN A 155 17.88 3.52 -4.56
C ASN A 155 17.46 2.07 -4.28
N SER A 156 16.46 1.54 -4.99
CA SER A 156 16.01 0.17 -4.78
C SER A 156 16.91 -0.83 -5.51
N ILE A 157 17.22 -1.94 -4.85
CA ILE A 157 17.92 -3.09 -5.45
C ILE A 157 16.98 -4.27 -5.71
N MET A 158 15.70 -4.11 -5.36
CA MET A 158 14.67 -5.14 -5.50
C MET A 158 13.57 -4.78 -6.52
N GLY A 159 13.72 -3.65 -7.22
CA GLY A 159 12.75 -3.14 -8.20
C GLY A 159 11.50 -2.51 -7.57
N ARG A 160 11.65 -1.87 -6.40
CA ARG A 160 10.57 -1.26 -5.62
C ARG A 160 10.05 0.03 -6.28
N THR A 161 8.75 0.24 -6.15
CA THR A 161 8.04 1.38 -6.74
C THR A 161 7.02 1.96 -5.75
N ALA A 162 6.56 3.17 -6.05
CA ALA A 162 5.35 3.74 -5.49
C ALA A 162 4.35 4.01 -6.63
N LEU A 163 3.12 3.53 -6.46
CA LEU A 163 2.01 3.75 -7.37
C LEU A 163 1.01 4.69 -6.71
N PHE A 164 0.81 5.86 -7.31
CA PHE A 164 -0.08 6.90 -6.82
C PHE A 164 -1.36 6.92 -7.64
N VAL A 165 -2.48 7.22 -6.98
CA VAL A 165 -3.78 7.49 -7.60
C VAL A 165 -4.46 8.62 -6.87
N ASP A 166 -4.99 9.58 -7.60
CA ASP A 166 -5.79 10.67 -7.03
C ASP A 166 -7.27 10.28 -7.07
N VAL A 167 -7.94 10.38 -5.92
CA VAL A 167 -9.38 10.10 -5.77
C VAL A 167 -10.07 11.38 -5.30
N GLU A 168 -11.09 11.84 -6.03
CA GLU A 168 -11.92 12.95 -5.57
C GLU A 168 -12.93 12.45 -4.55
N MET A 169 -12.90 13.01 -3.35
CA MET A 169 -13.81 12.69 -2.26
C MET A 169 -14.64 13.91 -1.87
N THR A 170 -15.88 13.69 -1.46
CA THR A 170 -16.81 14.77 -1.07
C THR A 170 -16.66 15.08 0.41
N LEU A 171 -16.67 16.36 0.78
CA LEU A 171 -16.69 16.79 2.17
C LEU A 171 -18.03 16.42 2.84
N PRO A 172 -18.05 16.06 4.14
CA PRO A 172 -19.31 15.86 4.85
C PRO A 172 -20.17 17.13 4.78
N ASP A 173 -21.47 16.93 4.57
CA ASP A 173 -22.48 18.00 4.55
C ASP A 173 -22.21 19.13 3.52
N SER A 174 -21.44 18.83 2.46
CA SER A 174 -21.10 19.77 1.39
C SER A 174 -21.10 19.08 0.03
N GLU A 175 -21.31 19.83 -1.05
CA GLU A 175 -21.12 19.38 -2.43
C GLU A 175 -19.67 19.59 -2.92
N GLU A 176 -18.83 20.19 -2.07
CA GLU A 176 -17.42 20.44 -2.38
C GLU A 176 -16.61 19.13 -2.32
N THR A 177 -15.75 18.94 -3.31
CA THR A 177 -14.82 17.81 -3.36
C THR A 177 -13.38 18.23 -3.11
N ARG A 178 -12.60 17.31 -2.56
CA ARG A 178 -11.15 17.41 -2.39
C ARG A 178 -10.47 16.21 -2.99
N VAL A 179 -9.24 16.42 -3.45
CA VAL A 179 -8.40 15.36 -4.03
C VAL A 179 -7.61 14.71 -2.91
N VAL A 180 -7.85 13.41 -2.70
CA VAL A 180 -7.07 12.56 -1.80
C VAL A 180 -6.12 11.71 -2.62
N ARG A 181 -4.82 11.83 -2.38
CA ARG A 181 -3.81 11.00 -3.04
C ARG A 181 -3.58 9.71 -2.26
N ILE A 182 -3.72 8.58 -2.93
CA ILE A 182 -3.50 7.24 -2.37
C ILE A 182 -2.27 6.64 -3.02
N ALA A 183 -1.30 6.24 -2.21
CA ALA A 183 -0.10 5.54 -2.65
C ALA A 183 -0.11 4.06 -2.23
N ASN A 184 0.29 3.19 -3.15
CA ASN A 184 0.61 1.78 -2.92
C ASN A 184 2.12 1.59 -3.07
N THR A 185 2.75 0.95 -2.09
CA THR A 185 4.17 0.64 -2.18
C THR A 185 4.52 -0.68 -1.51
N HIS A 186 5.71 -1.19 -1.85
CA HIS A 186 6.39 -2.22 -1.09
C HIS A 186 7.82 -1.71 -0.89
N LEU A 187 8.15 -1.28 0.33
CA LEU A 187 9.49 -0.75 0.65
C LEU A 187 10.56 -1.84 0.68
N GLU A 188 11.83 -1.43 0.62
CA GLU A 188 12.96 -2.37 0.57
C GLU A 188 12.92 -3.41 1.70
N SER A 189 12.91 -4.70 1.33
CA SER A 189 12.87 -5.80 2.30
C SER A 189 14.24 -6.10 2.90
N LEU A 190 14.23 -6.97 3.91
CA LEU A 190 15.41 -7.50 4.60
C LEU A 190 16.22 -6.43 5.34
N PRO A 191 17.17 -6.82 6.22
CA PRO A 191 18.04 -5.86 6.90
C PRO A 191 18.88 -5.00 5.95
N MET A 192 19.24 -5.52 4.77
CA MET A 192 20.00 -4.74 3.77
C MET A 192 19.22 -3.53 3.22
N GLY A 193 17.89 -3.56 3.30
CA GLY A 193 17.03 -2.46 2.89
C GLY A 193 16.84 -1.36 3.92
N GLU A 194 17.35 -1.52 5.16
CA GLU A 194 17.09 -0.61 6.29
C GLU A 194 17.47 0.85 5.99
N SER A 195 18.58 1.08 5.29
CA SER A 195 18.97 2.44 4.90
C SER A 195 18.11 3.05 3.79
N ASN A 196 17.44 2.22 2.99
CA ASN A 196 16.66 2.67 1.82
C ASN A 196 15.22 3.00 2.17
N ARG A 197 14.59 2.21 3.05
CA ARG A 197 13.20 2.41 3.51
C ARG A 197 12.86 3.85 3.94
N PRO A 198 13.65 4.54 4.80
CA PRO A 198 13.33 5.91 5.20
C PRO A 198 13.33 6.88 4.01
N VAL A 199 14.26 6.72 3.07
CA VAL A 199 14.35 7.57 1.88
C VAL A 199 13.16 7.33 0.95
N GLN A 200 12.81 6.07 0.72
CA GLN A 200 11.65 5.69 -0.09
C GLN A 200 10.34 6.23 0.50
N LEU A 201 10.16 6.12 1.82
CA LEU A 201 8.97 6.64 2.49
C LEU A 201 8.93 8.18 2.48
N GLN A 202 10.08 8.85 2.64
CA GLN A 202 10.15 10.31 2.52
C GLN A 202 9.70 10.79 1.14
N ILE A 203 10.18 10.12 0.07
CA ILE A 203 9.78 10.41 -1.30
C ILE A 203 8.26 10.31 -1.48
N ILE A 204 7.65 9.25 -0.93
CA ILE A 204 6.19 9.10 -0.94
C ILE A 204 5.53 10.24 -0.17
N ALA A 205 6.03 10.56 1.02
CA ALA A 205 5.46 11.62 1.87
C ALA A 205 5.48 12.98 1.17
N ASP A 206 6.53 13.30 0.42
CA ASP A 206 6.62 14.52 -0.38
C ASP A 206 5.56 14.53 -1.49
N LYS A 207 5.40 13.40 -2.20
CA LYS A 207 4.36 13.22 -3.24
C LYS A 207 2.93 13.34 -2.70
N LEU A 208 2.68 12.94 -1.46
CA LEU A 208 1.38 13.08 -0.79
C LEU A 208 1.04 14.53 -0.42
N ARG A 209 2.01 15.46 -0.50
CA ARG A 209 1.83 16.88 -0.18
C ARG A 209 1.96 17.80 -1.39
N GLU A 210 2.07 17.25 -2.58
CA GLU A 210 2.21 18.03 -3.81
C GLU A 210 1.00 18.94 -4.05
N GLU A 211 1.26 20.03 -4.78
CA GLU A 211 0.21 20.91 -5.28
C GLU A 211 -0.83 20.10 -6.08
N GLY A 212 -2.11 20.32 -5.79
CA GLY A 212 -3.22 19.54 -6.35
C GLY A 212 -3.79 18.47 -5.41
N VAL A 213 -3.05 18.06 -4.36
CA VAL A 213 -3.56 17.16 -3.32
C VAL A 213 -4.28 17.98 -2.23
N THR A 214 -5.56 18.29 -2.46
CA THR A 214 -6.31 19.27 -1.63
C THR A 214 -6.99 18.70 -0.40
N GLY A 215 -7.11 17.36 -0.29
CA GLY A 215 -7.75 16.66 0.82
C GLY A 215 -6.78 15.92 1.75
N GLY A 216 -5.47 15.99 1.46
CA GLY A 216 -4.45 15.17 2.10
C GLY A 216 -4.13 13.90 1.32
N GLY A 217 -3.26 13.07 1.87
CA GLY A 217 -2.81 11.86 1.21
C GLY A 217 -2.45 10.76 2.18
N LEU A 218 -2.43 9.53 1.68
CA LEU A 218 -2.09 8.35 2.44
C LEU A 218 -1.31 7.35 1.60
N VAL A 219 -0.54 6.50 2.28
CA VAL A 219 0.17 5.37 1.69
C VAL A 219 -0.19 4.11 2.46
N GLY A 220 -0.55 3.06 1.74
CA GLY A 220 -0.68 1.70 2.29
C GLY A 220 0.26 0.75 1.57
N GLY A 221 0.68 -0.29 2.28
CA GLY A 221 1.54 -1.32 1.70
C GLY A 221 2.39 -2.05 2.72
N ASP A 222 3.27 -2.90 2.21
CA ASP A 222 4.31 -3.55 2.99
C ASP A 222 5.50 -2.59 3.19
N MET A 223 5.61 -2.07 4.40
CA MET A 223 6.63 -1.09 4.76
C MET A 223 7.95 -1.75 5.18
N ASN A 224 7.98 -3.09 5.35
CA ASN A 224 9.14 -3.83 5.83
C ASN A 224 9.81 -3.19 7.06
N MET A 225 9.01 -2.66 8.00
CA MET A 225 9.51 -2.05 9.24
C MET A 225 9.92 -3.14 10.24
N ILE A 226 11.04 -3.80 9.93
CA ILE A 226 11.54 -5.00 10.58
C ILE A 226 12.26 -4.67 11.90
N GLY A 227 13.10 -3.63 11.89
CA GLY A 227 14.01 -3.30 12.98
C GLY A 227 13.55 -2.14 13.86
N PRO A 228 14.18 -1.91 15.01
CA PRO A 228 13.96 -0.72 15.83
C PRO A 228 14.22 0.59 15.08
N ALA A 229 15.22 0.60 14.18
CA ALA A 229 15.57 1.76 13.37
C ALA A 229 14.48 2.16 12.36
N ASP A 230 13.58 1.23 12.05
CA ASP A 230 12.46 1.49 11.15
C ASP A 230 11.27 2.12 11.86
N GLN A 231 11.10 1.92 13.18
CA GLN A 231 9.81 2.18 13.84
C GLN A 231 9.36 3.65 13.80
N ASP A 232 10.28 4.59 13.59
CA ASP A 232 10.01 6.03 13.53
C ASP A 232 10.16 6.64 12.13
N ILE A 233 10.37 5.85 11.06
CA ILE A 233 10.59 6.39 9.71
C ILE A 233 9.42 7.24 9.22
N HIS A 234 8.19 6.86 9.60
CA HIS A 234 6.98 7.58 9.26
C HIS A 234 6.88 8.94 10.00
N VAL A 235 7.29 8.98 11.28
CA VAL A 235 7.36 10.22 12.05
C VAL A 235 8.37 11.18 11.44
N ARG A 236 9.56 10.68 11.05
CA ARG A 236 10.58 11.47 10.36
C ARG A 236 10.09 11.99 9.00
N ALA A 237 9.25 11.21 8.31
CA ALA A 237 8.57 11.61 7.08
C ALA A 237 7.35 12.54 7.30
N GLY A 238 7.01 12.87 8.55
CA GLY A 238 5.88 13.71 8.91
C GLY A 238 4.51 13.06 8.64
N LEU A 239 4.44 11.74 8.68
CA LEU A 239 3.22 10.96 8.48
C LEU A 239 2.69 10.42 9.81
N GLN A 240 1.36 10.34 9.92
CA GLN A 240 0.64 9.69 11.01
C GLN A 240 0.40 8.20 10.67
N ASP A 241 0.34 7.34 11.68
CA ASP A 241 0.02 5.91 11.53
C ASP A 241 -1.45 5.67 11.85
N ALA A 242 -2.18 5.03 10.94
CA ALA A 242 -3.60 4.72 11.12
C ALA A 242 -3.84 3.53 12.08
N CYS A 243 -2.87 3.18 12.92
CA CYS A 243 -2.93 2.07 13.84
C CYS A 243 -2.53 2.53 15.24
N ASP A 244 -3.51 2.52 16.14
CA ASP A 244 -3.28 2.79 17.57
C ASP A 244 -2.84 1.53 18.35
N ASP A 245 -2.98 0.35 17.74
CA ASP A 245 -2.67 -0.94 18.37
C ASP A 245 -1.27 -1.45 17.98
N PRO A 246 -0.29 -1.46 18.90
CA PRO A 246 1.03 -2.02 18.64
C PRO A 246 1.01 -3.53 18.33
N CYS A 247 -0.09 -4.24 18.63
CA CYS A 247 -0.26 -5.67 18.39
C CYS A 247 -0.96 -6.01 17.05
N ALA A 248 -1.20 -5.04 16.17
CA ALA A 248 -1.70 -5.28 14.81
C ALA A 248 -0.64 -5.90 13.89
N PHE A 249 -0.06 -7.03 14.30
CA PHE A 249 0.91 -7.78 13.51
C PHE A 249 0.25 -8.34 12.25
N THR A 250 0.96 -8.25 11.15
CA THR A 250 0.50 -8.63 9.81
C THR A 250 1.32 -9.76 9.22
N TRP A 251 2.46 -10.11 9.81
CA TRP A 251 3.35 -11.14 9.28
C TRP A 251 3.91 -12.06 10.37
N GLY A 252 4.24 -13.30 9.99
CA GLY A 252 4.95 -14.29 10.82
C GLY A 252 4.09 -15.40 11.42
N PHE A 253 2.80 -15.46 11.05
CA PHE A 253 1.85 -16.44 11.60
C PHE A 253 1.43 -17.54 10.61
N GLN A 254 1.42 -17.28 9.30
CA GLN A 254 0.80 -18.19 8.33
C GLN A 254 1.60 -18.37 7.02
N PRO A 255 2.69 -19.14 6.99
CA PRO A 255 3.04 -20.13 8.00
C PRO A 255 3.82 -19.51 9.17
N PRO A 256 3.82 -20.15 10.35
CA PRO A 256 4.76 -19.80 11.41
C PRO A 256 6.19 -19.90 10.89
N THR A 257 7.03 -18.92 11.24
CA THR A 257 8.43 -18.87 10.84
C THR A 257 9.37 -18.90 12.05
N GLU A 258 10.67 -18.99 11.82
CA GLU A 258 11.69 -18.85 12.87
C GLU A 258 11.89 -17.39 13.32
N PHE A 259 11.35 -16.43 12.56
CA PHE A 259 11.45 -15.01 12.85
C PHE A 259 10.27 -14.55 13.73
N PRO A 260 10.47 -13.56 14.61
CA PRO A 260 9.39 -12.97 15.37
C PRO A 260 8.29 -12.40 14.45
N ALA A 261 7.03 -12.52 14.88
CA ALA A 261 5.92 -11.86 14.22
C ALA A 261 6.13 -10.33 14.22
N GLY A 262 5.66 -9.68 13.16
CA GLY A 262 5.89 -8.25 12.95
C GLY A 262 4.69 -7.55 12.31
N ARG A 263 4.66 -6.22 12.46
CA ARG A 263 3.74 -5.32 11.74
C ARG A 263 4.48 -4.68 10.58
N LEU A 264 4.57 -5.44 9.49
CA LEU A 264 5.26 -5.03 8.26
C LEU A 264 4.36 -4.15 7.40
N ASP A 265 3.09 -4.54 7.26
CA ASP A 265 2.08 -3.80 6.51
C ASP A 265 1.49 -2.67 7.35
N ARG A 266 1.37 -1.48 6.76
CA ARG A 266 0.85 -0.28 7.45
C ARG A 266 0.08 0.63 6.51
N VAL A 267 -0.69 1.53 7.12
CA VAL A 267 -1.31 2.67 6.45
C VAL A 267 -0.85 3.94 7.16
N PHE A 268 -0.15 4.80 6.42
CA PHE A 268 0.31 6.10 6.90
C PHE A 268 -0.44 7.22 6.17
N TYR A 269 -0.64 8.36 6.81
CA TYR A 269 -1.39 9.47 6.23
C TYR A 269 -0.91 10.85 6.66
N VAL A 270 -1.32 11.87 5.90
CA VAL A 270 -1.06 13.28 6.17
C VAL A 270 -2.19 14.15 5.63
N GLY A 271 -2.43 15.30 6.27
CA GLY A 271 -3.41 16.28 5.85
C GLY A 271 -4.47 16.52 6.93
N ASP A 272 -4.76 17.79 7.19
CA ASP A 272 -5.59 18.20 8.32
C ASP A 272 -7.09 17.93 8.13
N GLN A 273 -7.51 17.58 6.91
CA GLN A 273 -8.89 17.22 6.60
C GLN A 273 -9.09 15.71 6.43
N LEU A 274 -8.01 14.93 6.39
CA LEU A 274 -8.07 13.50 6.15
C LEU A 274 -8.27 12.77 7.48
N GLU A 275 -9.40 12.07 7.60
CA GLU A 275 -9.66 11.18 8.72
C GLU A 275 -9.49 9.74 8.25
N VAL A 276 -8.65 8.98 8.96
CA VAL A 276 -8.41 7.57 8.69
C VAL A 276 -8.76 6.79 9.94
N ALA A 277 -9.73 5.90 9.83
CA ALA A 277 -10.13 5.04 10.93
C ALA A 277 -8.98 4.08 11.33
N PRO A 278 -8.96 3.58 12.58
CA PRO A 278 -8.02 2.54 12.97
C PRO A 278 -8.08 1.34 12.01
N VAL A 279 -6.91 0.82 11.64
CA VAL A 279 -6.83 -0.35 10.74
C VAL A 279 -7.36 -1.63 11.40
N GLU A 280 -8.06 -2.44 10.62
CA GLU A 280 -8.51 -3.78 10.96
C GLU A 280 -7.66 -4.83 10.23
N VAL A 281 -7.18 -5.85 10.94
CA VAL A 281 -6.42 -6.96 10.35
C VAL A 281 -7.37 -8.00 9.76
N ILE A 282 -7.24 -8.29 8.46
CA ILE A 282 -8.09 -9.20 7.69
C ILE A 282 -7.31 -10.42 7.18
N GLY A 283 -8.02 -11.44 6.69
CA GLY A 283 -7.37 -12.60 6.06
C GLY A 283 -6.68 -13.59 7.00
N LYS A 284 -6.89 -13.45 8.33
CA LYS A 284 -6.35 -14.38 9.31
C LYS A 284 -6.85 -15.80 9.05
N GLY A 285 -5.93 -16.72 8.84
CA GLY A 285 -6.26 -18.12 8.61
C GLY A 285 -6.72 -18.43 7.17
N LEU A 286 -6.66 -17.47 6.25
CA LEU A 286 -7.17 -17.65 4.88
C LEU A 286 -6.31 -18.65 4.10
N LYS A 287 -6.98 -19.64 3.52
CA LYS A 287 -6.35 -20.72 2.76
C LYS A 287 -7.02 -20.93 1.41
N VAL A 288 -6.21 -21.29 0.42
CA VAL A 288 -6.70 -21.80 -0.86
C VAL A 288 -7.29 -23.20 -0.69
N GLU A 289 -8.10 -23.61 -1.66
CA GLU A 289 -8.52 -24.99 -1.80
C GLU A 289 -7.28 -25.91 -1.88
N GLY A 290 -7.23 -26.96 -1.06
CA GLY A 290 -6.03 -27.78 -0.88
C GLY A 290 -5.15 -27.40 0.32
N GLY A 291 -5.47 -26.31 1.04
CA GLY A 291 -4.98 -26.06 2.39
C GLY A 291 -3.69 -25.22 2.51
N GLY A 292 -3.15 -24.73 1.39
CA GLY A 292 -2.08 -23.73 1.38
C GLY A 292 -2.59 -22.36 1.87
N TRP A 293 -1.72 -21.56 2.48
CA TRP A 293 -2.06 -20.19 2.87
C TRP A 293 -2.26 -19.31 1.63
N ALA A 294 -3.22 -18.39 1.69
CA ALA A 294 -3.45 -17.45 0.60
C ALA A 294 -2.31 -16.42 0.48
N SER A 295 -1.75 -16.01 1.60
CA SER A 295 -0.52 -15.19 1.69
C SER A 295 0.13 -15.45 3.05
N ASP A 296 1.44 -15.24 3.16
CA ASP A 296 2.13 -15.20 4.46
C ASP A 296 1.86 -13.92 5.26
N HIS A 297 1.28 -12.92 4.60
CA HIS A 297 0.75 -11.70 5.22
C HIS A 297 -0.76 -11.80 5.49
N TYR A 298 -1.18 -11.14 6.57
CA TYR A 298 -2.54 -10.65 6.75
C TYR A 298 -2.71 -9.34 5.99
N GLY A 299 -3.93 -9.09 5.51
CA GLY A 299 -4.27 -7.78 4.95
C GLY A 299 -4.63 -6.78 6.04
N LEU A 300 -4.67 -5.51 5.66
CA LEU A 300 -5.26 -4.44 6.46
C LEU A 300 -6.44 -3.81 5.72
N MET A 301 -7.47 -3.44 6.48
CA MET A 301 -8.60 -2.64 6.00
C MET A 301 -8.74 -1.38 6.86
N THR A 302 -9.08 -0.25 6.26
CA THR A 302 -9.51 0.95 6.99
C THR A 302 -10.59 1.71 6.20
N THR A 303 -11.17 2.71 6.84
CA THR A 303 -12.12 3.64 6.26
C THR A 303 -11.54 5.04 6.26
N ILE A 304 -11.67 5.71 5.12
CA ILE A 304 -11.21 7.08 4.92
C ILE A 304 -12.43 7.97 4.75
N THR A 305 -12.43 9.10 5.45
CA THR A 305 -13.39 10.20 5.29
C THR A 305 -12.64 11.53 5.25
N LEU A 306 -13.31 12.55 4.74
CA LEU A 306 -12.85 13.93 4.92
C LEU A 306 -13.60 14.55 6.10
N ARG A 307 -12.99 15.55 6.73
CA ARG A 307 -13.66 16.44 7.68
C ARG A 307 -13.73 17.87 7.16
N SER A 308 -14.85 18.51 7.45
CA SER A 308 -15.01 19.95 7.28
C SER A 308 -14.10 20.67 8.28
N HIS A 309 -13.55 21.83 7.90
CA HIS A 309 -12.81 22.65 8.85
C HIS A 309 -13.74 23.03 10.01
N PRO A 310 -13.26 22.96 11.28
CA PRO A 310 -14.01 23.58 12.36
C PRO A 310 -14.16 25.07 12.03
N ALA A 311 -15.41 25.55 12.09
CA ALA A 311 -15.74 26.97 11.92
C ALA A 311 -15.07 27.85 12.99
#